data_AF-A0AA36JTD8-F1
#
_entry.id   AF-A0AA36JTD8-F1
#
_cell.length_a   1.000
_cell.length_b   1.000
_cell.length_c   1.000
_cell.angle_alpha   90.00
_cell.angle_beta   90.00
_cell.angle_gamma   90.00
#
_symmetry.space_group_name_H-M   'P 1'
#
loop_
_entity.id
_entity.type
_entity.pdbx_description
1 polymer ?
#
loop_
_entity_poly.entity_id
_entity_poly.type
_entity_poly.pdbx_seq_one_letter_code
_entity_poly.pdbx_strand_id
1 'polypeptide(L)'
;MIAVPVPSLQAPPALARARPACHAGHVPEAPSVPRRLLAAVVAAGGARAGPARARRKENGPFTFQDSTPDMLLEWLNKKVPKQDSPEAVLKAIDDFAWTEQWMMNVGDVKGKVLDVALREALRLHPTGVFTALELGTYLGYSAVRIARLLPSRGRLLSVDSAPQEVAEE
;
A
#
# COMPACT_ATOMS: atom_id res chain seq x y z
N MET A 1 41.22 -27.76 14.52
CA MET A 1 41.96 -27.01 13.50
C MET A 1 41.98 -27.82 12.21
N ILE A 2 41.11 -27.49 11.25
CA ILE A 2 41.28 -27.83 9.83
C ILE A 2 40.79 -26.59 9.08
N ALA A 3 41.71 -25.82 8.52
CA ALA A 3 41.41 -24.64 7.71
C ALA A 3 41.25 -25.09 6.25
N VAL A 4 40.08 -24.89 5.67
CA VAL A 4 39.85 -25.09 4.24
C VAL A 4 40.13 -23.74 3.55
N PRO A 5 41.00 -23.68 2.54
CA PRO A 5 41.32 -22.43 1.86
C PRO A 5 40.16 -21.98 0.98
N VAL A 6 39.71 -20.74 1.15
CA VAL A 6 38.74 -20.07 0.26
C VAL A 6 39.51 -19.59 -0.98
N PRO A 7 39.11 -19.95 -2.21
CA PRO A 7 39.77 -19.44 -3.40
C PRO A 7 39.49 -17.94 -3.56
N SER A 8 40.55 -17.20 -3.89
CA SER A 8 40.51 -15.77 -4.17
C SER A 8 39.61 -15.49 -5.39
N LEU A 9 38.48 -14.80 -5.17
CA LEU A 9 37.66 -14.25 -6.25
C LEU A 9 38.50 -13.22 -7.01
N GLN A 10 38.91 -13.55 -8.24
CA GLN A 10 39.40 -12.55 -9.18
C GLN A 10 38.23 -11.69 -9.65
N ALA A 11 38.39 -10.37 -9.58
CA ALA A 11 37.43 -9.44 -10.13
C ALA A 11 37.29 -9.67 -11.65
N PRO A 12 36.07 -9.71 -12.21
CA PRO A 12 35.88 -9.84 -13.65
C PRO A 12 36.47 -8.61 -14.38
N PRO A 13 36.94 -8.77 -15.63
CA PRO A 13 37.44 -7.67 -16.43
C PRO A 13 36.33 -6.61 -16.61
N ALA A 14 36.74 -5.34 -16.57
CA ALA A 14 35.84 -4.20 -16.68
C ALA A 14 34.96 -4.31 -17.93
N LEU A 15 33.65 -4.56 -17.73
CA LEU A 15 32.67 -4.51 -18.80
C LEU A 15 32.73 -3.11 -19.41
N ALA A 16 33.05 -3.03 -20.70
CA ALA A 16 33.06 -1.78 -21.44
C ALA A 16 31.72 -1.06 -21.21
N ARG A 17 31.78 0.15 -20.66
CA ARG A 17 30.61 1.01 -20.43
C ARG A 17 29.96 1.31 -21.76
N ALA A 18 28.99 0.49 -22.17
CA ALA A 18 27.98 0.92 -23.11
C ALA A 18 27.21 2.06 -22.43
N ARG A 19 27.49 3.30 -22.85
CA ARG A 19 26.65 4.44 -22.51
C ARG A 19 25.25 4.09 -23.03
N PRO A 20 24.20 4.01 -22.19
CA PRO A 20 22.86 4.07 -22.74
C PRO A 20 22.79 5.40 -23.49
N ALA A 21 22.38 5.36 -24.75
CA ALA A 21 22.04 6.55 -25.49
C ALA A 21 20.81 7.16 -24.81
N CYS A 22 21.04 7.97 -23.78
CA CYS A 22 20.05 8.89 -23.25
C CYS A 22 19.72 9.85 -24.39
N HIS A 23 18.71 9.48 -25.19
CA HIS A 23 17.98 10.45 -25.96
C HIS A 23 17.52 11.49 -24.94
N ALA A 24 17.91 12.74 -25.14
CA ALA A 24 17.29 13.89 -24.50
C ALA A 24 15.85 13.99 -25.02
N GLY A 25 15.01 13.02 -24.64
CA GLY A 25 13.58 13.09 -24.80
C GLY A 25 13.09 14.15 -23.85
N HIS A 26 12.31 15.09 -24.37
CA HIS A 26 11.46 15.99 -23.60
C HIS A 26 10.89 15.23 -22.40
N VAL A 27 11.30 15.62 -21.18
CA VAL A 27 10.65 15.14 -19.96
C VAL A 27 9.22 15.69 -20.06
N PRO A 28 8.20 14.84 -20.22
CA PRO A 28 6.83 15.32 -20.25
C PRO A 28 6.59 16.09 -18.95
N GLU A 29 6.03 17.28 -19.07
CA GLU A 29 5.62 18.10 -17.94
C GLU A 29 4.85 17.20 -16.96
N ALA A 30 5.21 17.25 -15.67
CA ALA A 30 4.56 16.42 -14.66
C ALA A 30 3.04 16.64 -14.79
N PRO A 31 2.23 15.58 -14.92
CA PRO A 31 0.81 15.76 -15.16
C PRO A 31 0.24 16.59 -14.01
N SER A 32 -0.19 17.81 -14.34
CA SER A 32 -0.82 18.70 -13.37
C SER A 32 -1.98 17.94 -12.74
N VAL A 33 -2.05 17.92 -11.41
CA VAL A 33 -3.14 17.29 -10.66
C VAL A 33 -4.45 17.83 -11.25
N PRO A 34 -5.26 17.01 -11.95
CA PRO A 34 -6.42 17.52 -12.64
C PRO A 34 -7.30 18.24 -11.62
N ARG A 35 -7.80 19.44 -11.94
CA ARG A 35 -8.67 20.22 -11.01
C ARG A 35 -9.82 19.40 -10.43
N ARG A 36 -10.29 18.38 -11.16
CA ARG A 36 -11.28 17.40 -10.72
C ARG A 36 -10.80 16.49 -9.59
N LEU A 37 -9.53 16.06 -9.61
CA LEU A 37 -8.92 15.29 -8.52
C LEU A 37 -8.77 16.16 -7.27
N LEU A 38 -8.34 17.41 -7.40
CA LEU A 38 -8.30 18.35 -6.28
C LEU A 38 -9.70 18.60 -5.68
N ALA A 39 -10.71 18.79 -6.52
CA ALA A 39 -12.10 18.92 -6.06
C ALA A 39 -12.60 17.64 -5.37
N ALA A 40 -12.24 16.46 -5.88
CA ALA A 40 -12.57 15.18 -5.25
C ALA A 40 -11.87 14.98 -3.90
N VAL A 41 -10.61 15.43 -3.75
CA VAL A 41 -9.91 15.45 -2.46
C VAL A 41 -10.68 16.27 -1.44
N VAL A 42 -11.11 17.47 -1.84
CA VAL A 42 -11.87 18.40 -0.98
C VAL A 42 -13.25 17.81 -0.62
N ALA A 43 -13.96 17.23 -1.58
CA ALA A 43 -15.28 16.64 -1.36
C ALA A 43 -15.22 15.33 -0.54
N ALA A 44 -14.20 14.50 -0.73
CA ALA A 44 -14.00 13.25 0.02
C ALA A 44 -13.59 13.50 1.48
N GLY A 45 -13.14 14.72 1.83
CA GLY A 45 -12.91 15.16 3.21
C GLY A 45 -14.18 15.33 4.06
N GLY A 46 -15.37 15.06 3.51
CA GLY A 46 -16.62 15.07 4.26
C GLY A 46 -16.64 14.08 5.43
N ALA A 47 -17.11 14.54 6.59
CA ALA A 47 -17.16 13.80 7.85
C ALA A 47 -17.82 12.43 7.70
N ARG A 48 -17.07 11.35 8.00
CA ARG A 48 -17.67 10.05 8.28
C ARG A 48 -18.35 10.12 9.65
N ALA A 49 -19.49 9.46 9.79
CA ALA A 49 -20.01 9.11 11.12
C ALA A 49 -18.91 8.33 11.85
N GLY A 50 -18.38 8.92 12.93
CA GLY A 50 -17.31 8.31 13.72
C GLY A 50 -17.71 6.91 14.19
N PRO A 51 -16.74 6.06 14.55
CA PRO A 51 -17.04 4.76 15.10
C PRO A 51 -18.02 4.86 16.28
N ALA A 52 -18.82 3.82 16.51
CA ALA A 52 -19.73 3.75 17.65
C ALA A 52 -19.02 3.89 19.01
N ARG A 53 -17.70 3.67 19.04
CA ARG A 53 -16.83 3.80 20.21
C ARG A 53 -15.51 4.45 19.81
N ALA A 54 -15.07 5.46 20.54
CA ALA A 54 -13.76 6.05 20.35
C ALA A 54 -12.65 5.16 20.95
N ARG A 55 -11.45 5.18 20.33
CA ARG A 55 -10.25 4.53 20.89
C ARG A 55 -9.97 5.00 22.32
N ARG A 56 -9.36 4.11 23.12
CA ARG A 56 -8.76 4.49 24.41
C ARG A 56 -7.64 5.51 24.17
N LYS A 57 -7.42 6.41 25.14
CA LYS A 57 -6.39 7.46 25.02
C LYS A 57 -4.98 6.89 24.84
N GLU A 58 -4.70 5.75 25.47
CA GLU A 58 -3.42 5.03 25.35
C GLU A 58 -3.15 4.47 23.94
N ASN A 59 -4.19 4.35 23.11
CA ASN A 59 -4.14 3.84 21.74
C ASN A 59 -4.35 5.00 20.74
N GLY A 60 -3.84 6.17 21.11
CA GLY A 60 -4.01 7.42 20.38
C GLY A 60 -3.13 7.51 19.13
N PRO A 61 -3.21 8.62 18.38
CA PRO A 61 -2.29 8.87 17.28
C PRO A 61 -0.83 8.76 17.71
N PHE A 62 0.00 8.14 16.86
CA PHE A 62 1.44 7.95 17.09
C PHE A 62 1.80 7.06 18.30
N THR A 63 0.87 6.20 18.74
CA THR A 63 1.18 5.12 19.69
C THR A 63 1.36 3.83 18.92
N PHE A 64 2.55 3.22 19.03
CA PHE A 64 2.90 1.98 18.36
C PHE A 64 2.97 0.86 19.39
N GLN A 65 2.33 -0.27 19.10
CA GLN A 65 2.38 -1.46 19.95
C GLN A 65 2.83 -2.64 19.10
N ASP A 66 3.81 -3.38 19.56
CA ASP A 66 4.39 -4.50 18.82
C ASP A 66 3.34 -5.60 18.55
N SER A 67 2.36 -5.76 19.43
CA SER A 67 1.26 -6.74 19.28
C SER A 67 0.14 -6.28 18.32
N THR A 68 0.23 -5.09 17.71
CA THR A 68 -0.84 -4.57 16.84
C THR A 68 -1.16 -5.49 15.66
N PRO A 69 -0.17 -6.09 14.95
CA PRO A 69 -0.45 -7.01 13.84
C PRO A 69 -1.28 -8.22 14.26
N ASP A 70 -0.90 -8.86 15.39
CA ASP A 70 -1.62 -10.02 15.92
C ASP A 70 -3.05 -9.67 16.33
N MET A 71 -3.22 -8.53 17.03
CA MET A 71 -4.53 -8.03 17.42
C MET A 71 -5.43 -7.76 16.21
N LEU A 72 -4.85 -7.23 15.12
CA LEU A 72 -5.59 -6.99 13.89
C LEU A 72 -5.99 -8.32 13.23
N LEU A 73 -5.10 -9.29 13.18
CA LEU A 73 -5.39 -10.60 12.60
C LEU A 73 -6.53 -11.30 13.35
N GLU A 74 -6.49 -11.33 14.68
CA GLU A 74 -7.58 -11.84 15.51
C GLU A 74 -8.90 -11.10 15.26
N TRP A 75 -8.83 -9.77 15.13
CA TRP A 75 -9.99 -8.95 14.82
C TRP A 75 -10.61 -9.31 13.47
N LEU A 76 -9.78 -9.47 12.43
CA LEU A 76 -10.23 -9.84 11.09
C LEU A 76 -10.88 -11.23 11.10
N ASN A 77 -10.24 -12.22 11.73
CA ASN A 77 -10.78 -13.57 11.88
C ASN A 77 -12.15 -13.60 12.58
N LYS A 78 -12.40 -12.67 13.51
CA LYS A 78 -13.67 -12.56 14.21
C LYS A 78 -14.75 -11.81 13.43
N LYS A 79 -14.37 -10.83 12.60
CA LYS A 79 -15.30 -9.84 12.01
C LYS A 79 -15.58 -10.06 10.53
N VAL A 80 -14.65 -10.67 9.79
CA VAL A 80 -14.76 -10.89 8.36
C VAL A 80 -15.33 -12.30 8.14
N PRO A 81 -16.52 -12.45 7.52
CA PRO A 81 -17.02 -13.76 7.13
C PRO A 81 -16.04 -14.44 6.18
N LYS A 82 -15.99 -15.78 6.13
CA LYS A 82 -15.12 -16.57 5.23
C LYS A 82 -15.31 -16.29 3.72
N GLN A 83 -16.23 -15.39 3.35
CA GLN A 83 -16.38 -14.88 1.99
C GLN A 83 -15.57 -13.58 1.88
N ASP A 84 -14.37 -13.71 1.32
CA ASP A 84 -13.30 -12.70 1.26
C ASP A 84 -13.64 -11.48 0.37
N SER A 85 -14.64 -10.68 0.75
CA SER A 85 -14.85 -9.37 0.12
C SER A 85 -13.74 -8.40 0.56
N PRO A 86 -12.97 -7.82 -0.37
CA PRO A 86 -11.98 -6.78 -0.05
C PRO A 86 -12.59 -5.59 0.71
N GLU A 87 -13.85 -5.27 0.43
CA GLU A 87 -14.60 -4.21 1.12
C GLU A 87 -14.84 -4.55 2.60
N ALA A 88 -15.19 -5.81 2.89
CA ALA A 88 -15.40 -6.27 4.26
C ALA A 88 -14.09 -6.23 5.06
N VAL A 89 -12.98 -6.68 4.46
CA VAL A 89 -11.63 -6.60 5.06
C VAL A 89 -11.27 -5.16 5.37
N LEU A 90 -11.38 -4.25 4.40
CA LEU A 90 -11.01 -2.85 4.61
C LEU A 90 -11.89 -2.16 5.64
N LYS A 91 -13.20 -2.45 5.64
CA LYS A 91 -14.11 -1.94 6.67
C LYS A 91 -13.71 -2.44 8.06
N ALA A 92 -13.35 -3.72 8.19
CA ALA A 92 -12.94 -4.29 9.46
C ALA A 92 -11.62 -3.67 9.95
N ILE A 93 -10.64 -3.44 9.07
CA ILE A 93 -9.40 -2.74 9.40
C ILE A 93 -9.68 -1.29 9.81
N ASP A 94 -10.52 -0.57 9.06
CA ASP A 94 -10.89 0.80 9.40
C ASP A 94 -11.58 0.86 10.77
N ASP A 95 -12.52 -0.05 11.04
CA ASP A 95 -13.23 -0.10 12.31
C ASP A 95 -12.26 -0.40 13.47
N PHE A 96 -11.33 -1.35 13.31
CA PHE A 96 -10.26 -1.63 14.29
C PHE A 96 -9.39 -0.38 14.51
N ALA A 97 -8.99 0.26 13.41
CA ALA A 97 -8.18 1.47 13.44
C ALA A 97 -8.92 2.60 14.17
N TRP A 98 -10.25 2.66 14.12
CA TRP A 98 -11.06 3.70 14.75
C TRP A 98 -11.46 3.40 16.20
N THR A 99 -11.57 2.12 16.61
CA THR A 99 -12.09 1.74 17.94
C THR A 99 -11.05 1.15 18.89
N GLU A 100 -10.04 0.45 18.36
CA GLU A 100 -9.09 -0.29 19.17
C GLU A 100 -7.72 0.37 19.17
N GLN A 101 -7.04 0.45 18.02
CA GLN A 101 -5.64 0.89 17.91
C GLN A 101 -5.46 1.92 16.81
N TRP A 102 -4.68 2.98 17.05
CA TRP A 102 -4.28 3.84 15.94
C TRP A 102 -3.32 3.08 15.01
N MET A 103 -3.48 3.28 13.71
CA MET A 103 -2.63 2.64 12.71
C MET A 103 -2.14 3.64 11.67
N MET A 104 -1.00 3.33 11.05
CA MET A 104 -0.36 4.16 10.01
C MET A 104 -1.05 4.08 8.64
N ASN A 105 -2.20 3.41 8.55
CA ASN A 105 -2.93 3.16 7.33
C ASN A 105 -3.34 4.49 6.67
N VAL A 106 -3.55 4.45 5.36
CA VAL A 106 -4.21 5.56 4.64
C VAL A 106 -5.57 5.87 5.27
N GLY A 107 -6.31 4.84 5.68
CA GLY A 107 -7.64 4.96 6.25
C GLY A 107 -8.71 5.28 5.22
N ASP A 108 -9.96 5.04 5.59
CA ASP A 108 -11.17 5.26 4.79
C ASP A 108 -11.29 6.64 4.12
N VAL A 109 -11.02 7.74 4.84
CA VAL A 109 -11.21 9.11 4.33
C VAL A 109 -10.22 9.41 3.20
N LYS A 110 -8.91 9.28 3.47
CA LYS A 110 -7.88 9.48 2.44
C LYS A 110 -7.93 8.38 1.37
N GLY A 111 -8.37 7.19 1.74
CA GLY A 111 -8.53 6.07 0.82
C GLY A 111 -9.55 6.35 -0.28
N LYS A 112 -10.63 7.11 -0.01
CA LYS A 112 -11.58 7.51 -1.06
C LYS A 112 -10.90 8.40 -2.11
N VAL A 113 -9.98 9.26 -1.69
CA VAL A 113 -9.18 10.08 -2.60
C VAL A 113 -8.30 9.21 -3.49
N LEU A 114 -7.63 8.22 -2.90
CA LEU A 114 -6.86 7.22 -3.64
C LEU A 114 -7.73 6.47 -4.66
N ASP A 115 -8.93 6.06 -4.28
CA ASP A 115 -9.86 5.35 -5.18
C ASP A 115 -10.25 6.21 -6.39
N VAL A 116 -10.49 7.51 -6.17
CA VAL A 116 -10.81 8.44 -7.26
C VAL A 116 -9.60 8.62 -8.18
N ALA A 117 -8.41 8.84 -7.61
CA ALA A 117 -7.18 9.00 -8.39
C ALA A 117 -6.90 7.76 -9.27
N LEU A 118 -7.04 6.56 -8.70
CA LEU A 118 -6.81 5.31 -9.43
C LEU A 118 -7.84 5.11 -10.54
N ARG A 119 -9.13 5.38 -10.30
CA ARG A 119 -10.16 5.28 -11.35
C ARG A 119 -9.92 6.25 -12.50
N GLU A 120 -9.52 7.49 -12.22
CA GLU A 120 -9.16 8.44 -13.27
C GLU A 120 -7.94 7.97 -14.05
N ALA A 121 -6.89 7.46 -13.38
CA ALA A 121 -5.72 6.91 -14.06
C ALA A 121 -6.09 5.73 -14.97
N LEU A 122 -6.91 4.79 -14.48
CA LEU A 122 -7.38 3.65 -15.27
C LEU A 122 -8.18 4.09 -16.50
N ARG A 123 -9.01 5.14 -16.38
CA ARG A 123 -9.78 5.70 -17.50
C ARG A 123 -8.88 6.28 -18.60
N LEU A 124 -7.71 6.82 -18.24
CA LEU A 124 -6.73 7.35 -19.18
C LEU A 124 -5.90 6.26 -19.87
N HIS A 125 -5.94 5.02 -19.37
CA HIS A 125 -5.18 3.86 -19.90
C HIS A 125 -6.13 2.70 -20.29
N PRO A 126 -6.91 2.85 -21.38
CA PRO A 126 -7.98 1.92 -21.74
C PRO A 126 -7.49 0.55 -22.27
N THR A 127 -6.18 0.37 -22.46
CA THR A 127 -5.60 -0.89 -22.95
C THR A 127 -5.80 -2.06 -21.97
N GLY A 128 -6.24 -1.77 -20.74
CA GLY A 128 -6.53 -2.76 -19.69
C GLY A 128 -5.27 -3.32 -19.02
N VAL A 129 -4.08 -2.92 -19.47
CA VAL A 129 -2.80 -3.25 -18.85
C VAL A 129 -2.38 -2.07 -17.99
N PHE A 130 -2.38 -2.27 -16.67
CA PHE A 130 -2.05 -1.22 -15.70
C PHE A 130 -1.19 -1.81 -14.58
N THR A 131 -0.03 -1.22 -14.32
CA THR A 131 0.85 -1.61 -13.23
C THR A 131 0.87 -0.50 -12.19
N ALA A 132 0.36 -0.78 -10.99
CA ALA A 132 0.50 0.08 -9.82
C ALA A 132 1.79 -0.30 -9.05
N LEU A 133 2.53 0.70 -8.60
CA LEU A 133 3.66 0.53 -7.68
C LEU A 133 3.29 1.14 -6.33
N GLU A 134 3.38 0.35 -5.27
CA GLU A 134 3.25 0.76 -3.88
C GLU A 134 4.62 0.66 -3.19
N LEU A 135 4.99 1.72 -2.46
CA LEU A 135 6.21 1.80 -1.66
C LEU A 135 5.81 1.91 -0.19
N GLY A 136 6.03 0.85 0.58
CA GLY A 136 5.53 0.67 1.95
C GLY A 136 4.16 -0.01 1.95
N THR A 137 4.16 -1.32 2.15
CA THR A 137 2.96 -2.17 2.27
C THR A 137 2.38 -2.09 3.68
N TYR A 138 3.24 -1.98 4.70
CA TYR A 138 2.87 -2.13 6.11
C TYR A 138 2.06 -3.43 6.33
N LEU A 139 0.78 -3.33 6.68
CA LEU A 139 -0.12 -4.48 6.88
C LEU A 139 -1.05 -4.74 5.68
N GLY A 140 -0.72 -4.20 4.49
CA GLY A 140 -1.42 -4.51 3.24
C GLY A 140 -2.76 -3.79 3.02
N TYR A 141 -3.13 -2.82 3.88
CA TYR A 141 -4.39 -2.07 3.74
C TYR A 141 -4.51 -1.38 2.37
N SER A 142 -3.49 -0.62 1.98
CA SER A 142 -3.49 0.09 0.69
C SER A 142 -3.35 -0.88 -0.48
N ALA A 143 -2.62 -1.99 -0.32
CA ALA A 143 -2.52 -3.04 -1.32
C ALA A 143 -3.90 -3.64 -1.67
N VAL A 144 -4.67 -4.06 -0.66
CA VAL A 144 -6.04 -4.58 -0.84
C VAL A 144 -6.93 -3.52 -1.49
N ARG A 145 -6.81 -2.26 -1.06
CA ARG A 145 -7.58 -1.14 -1.59
C ARG A 145 -7.28 -0.84 -3.06
N ILE A 146 -6.03 -0.93 -3.48
CA ILE A 146 -5.63 -0.74 -4.88
C ILE A 146 -6.05 -1.95 -5.71
N ALA A 147 -5.71 -3.16 -5.25
CA ALA A 147 -5.93 -4.41 -5.97
C ALA A 147 -7.40 -4.64 -6.32
N ARG A 148 -8.34 -4.32 -5.42
CA ARG A 148 -9.79 -4.49 -5.69
C ARG A 148 -10.32 -3.62 -6.85
N LEU A 149 -9.60 -2.56 -7.23
CA LEU A 149 -9.99 -1.63 -8.30
C LEU A 149 -9.23 -1.89 -9.61
N LEU A 150 -8.20 -2.74 -9.60
CA LEU A 150 -7.43 -3.04 -10.79
C LEU A 150 -8.23 -3.92 -11.77
N PRO A 151 -8.04 -3.75 -13.09
CA PRO A 151 -8.64 -4.64 -14.09
C PRO A 151 -8.01 -6.04 -14.01
N SER A 152 -8.60 -7.03 -14.68
CA SER A 152 -8.10 -8.43 -14.71
C SER A 152 -6.65 -8.57 -15.19
N ARG A 153 -6.21 -7.67 -16.06
CA ARG A 153 -4.82 -7.57 -16.56
C ARG A 153 -3.97 -6.55 -15.83
N GLY A 154 -4.50 -5.97 -14.75
CA GLY A 154 -3.76 -5.10 -13.84
C GLY A 154 -2.78 -5.89 -12.97
N ARG A 155 -1.75 -5.21 -12.49
CA ARG A 155 -0.77 -5.73 -11.54
C ARG A 155 -0.52 -4.69 -10.46
N LEU A 156 -0.39 -5.13 -9.23
CA LEU A 156 0.14 -4.33 -8.13
C LEU A 156 1.50 -4.90 -7.75
N LEU A 157 2.52 -4.05 -7.82
CA LEU A 157 3.84 -4.32 -7.28
C LEU A 157 3.94 -3.56 -5.97
N SER A 158 4.09 -4.26 -4.86
CA SER A 158 4.28 -3.64 -3.55
C SER A 158 5.66 -3.97 -3.04
N VAL A 159 6.39 -2.95 -2.58
CA VAL A 159 7.76 -3.06 -2.08
C VAL A 159 7.78 -2.52 -0.66
N ASP A 160 8.15 -3.36 0.29
CA ASP A 160 8.38 -2.99 1.68
C ASP A 160 9.82 -3.31 2.08
N SER A 161 10.41 -2.47 2.93
CA SER A 161 11.76 -2.67 3.45
C SER A 161 11.78 -3.54 4.71
N ALA A 162 10.65 -3.69 5.39
CA ALA A 162 10.56 -4.52 6.57
C ALA A 162 10.73 -6.00 6.17
N PRO A 163 11.57 -6.78 6.88
CA PRO A 163 11.52 -8.23 6.76
C PRO A 163 10.07 -8.65 7.06
N GLN A 164 9.54 -9.48 6.18
CA GLN A 164 8.14 -9.81 6.13
C GLN A 164 7.71 -10.35 7.51
N GLU A 165 6.77 -9.70 8.20
CA GLU A 165 6.12 -10.28 9.40
C GLU A 165 5.14 -11.37 8.96
N VAL A 166 5.65 -12.32 8.17
CA VAL A 166 5.03 -13.61 7.97
C VAL A 166 5.22 -14.35 9.28
N ALA A 167 4.12 -14.53 10.01
CA ALA A 167 4.01 -15.66 10.90
C ALA A 167 4.34 -16.90 10.07
N GLU A 168 5.53 -17.46 10.26
CA GLU A 168 5.83 -18.81 9.80
C GLU A 168 4.84 -19.74 10.49
N GLU A 169 4.01 -20.43 9.70
CA GLU A 169 3.12 -21.51 10.15
C GLU A 169 3.88 -22.85 10.18
#